data_AF-A0A968Z7Z4-F1
#
_entry.id   AF-A0A968Z7Z4-F1
#
_cell.length_a   1.000
_cell.length_b   1.000
_cell.length_c   1.000
_cell.angle_alpha   90.00
_cell.angle_beta   90.00
_cell.angle_gamma   90.00
#
_symmetry.space_group_name_H-M   'P 1'
#
loop_
_entity.id
_entity.type
_entity.pdbx_description
1 polymer ?
#
loop_
_entity_poly.entity_id
_entity_poly.type
_entity_poly.pdbx_seq_one_letter_code
_entity_poly.pdbx_strand_id
1 'polypeptide(L)'
;MKTIPSNTFVRDEVQAQLQKANAKIKTIQSEIEQLVTQAEQRLEKVTQQAKQQRIAQITAVRASAPKTPLTTPVVRAAQPLVQSKPKVSINPTYNPPKKLNSAIETAARPTLPPLKQSVAVKPENDTPPPVIEPIAIQQTNKQPTTQRIIAYRQSERDIAIAYANDIAYGLVIAGQRGEINYRTRMYRKAQNTIRWLRRGKTLEEAARLSNVPMSVVKQLVEWGQSRPSARITQEFPEIASE
;
A
#
# COMPACT_ATOMS: atom_id res chain seq x y z
N MET A 1 -19.52 -14.18 -62.38
CA MET A 1 -18.40 -13.30 -62.01
C MET A 1 -18.59 -12.91 -60.55
N LYS A 2 -17.70 -13.33 -59.64
CA LYS A 2 -17.74 -12.92 -58.23
C LYS A 2 -17.01 -11.59 -58.11
N THR A 3 -17.75 -10.52 -57.82
CA THR A 3 -17.19 -9.19 -57.53
C THR A 3 -16.44 -9.26 -56.20
N ILE A 4 -15.13 -9.02 -56.25
CA ILE A 4 -14.30 -8.91 -55.05
C ILE A 4 -14.56 -7.52 -54.48
N PRO A 5 -15.03 -7.38 -53.22
CA PRO A 5 -15.25 -6.07 -52.62
C PRO A 5 -13.93 -5.32 -52.51
N SER A 6 -13.95 -4.06 -52.94
CA SER A 6 -12.81 -3.15 -52.95
C SER A 6 -12.26 -2.94 -51.54
N ASN A 7 -10.94 -2.97 -51.38
CA ASN A 7 -10.17 -2.74 -50.13
C ASN A 7 -10.60 -1.45 -49.38
N THR A 8 -11.20 -0.48 -50.08
CA THR A 8 -11.73 0.77 -49.52
C THR A 8 -12.86 0.56 -48.52
N PHE A 9 -13.78 -0.39 -48.76
CA PHE A 9 -14.97 -0.59 -47.91
C PHE A 9 -14.62 -1.04 -46.49
N VAL A 10 -13.60 -1.91 -46.37
CA VAL A 10 -13.13 -2.41 -45.07
C VAL A 10 -12.50 -1.28 -44.24
N ARG A 11 -11.84 -0.30 -44.87
CA ARG A 11 -11.22 0.83 -44.16
C ARG A 11 -12.27 1.77 -43.57
N ASP A 12 -13.32 2.06 -44.33
CA ASP A 12 -14.40 2.96 -43.88
C ASP A 12 -15.17 2.35 -42.70
N GLU A 13 -15.42 1.04 -42.73
CA GLU A 13 -16.07 0.34 -41.62
C GLU A 13 -15.22 0.36 -40.34
N VAL A 14 -13.92 0.07 -40.46
CA VAL A 14 -12.99 0.14 -39.32
C VAL A 14 -12.92 1.56 -38.74
N GLN A 15 -12.91 2.58 -39.60
CA GLN A 15 -12.89 3.98 -39.16
C GLN A 15 -14.19 4.37 -38.45
N ALA A 16 -15.35 3.93 -38.95
CA ALA A 16 -16.63 4.16 -38.28
C ALA A 16 -16.70 3.45 -36.91
N GLN A 17 -16.18 2.23 -36.81
CA GLN A 17 -16.10 1.50 -35.54
C GLN A 17 -15.18 2.22 -34.54
N LEU A 18 -14.03 2.75 -35.00
CA LEU A 18 -13.11 3.51 -34.16
C LEU A 18 -13.75 4.80 -33.63
N GLN A 19 -14.47 5.53 -34.49
CA GLN A 19 -15.22 6.72 -34.07
C GLN A 19 -16.29 6.39 -33.03
N LYS A 20 -17.02 5.29 -33.23
CA LYS A 20 -18.04 4.80 -32.27
C LYS A 20 -17.41 4.40 -30.93
N ALA A 21 -16.25 3.74 -30.95
CA ALA A 21 -15.51 3.39 -29.74
C ALA A 21 -15.04 4.64 -28.98
N ASN A 22 -14.49 5.64 -29.69
CA ASN A 22 -14.04 6.89 -29.09
C ASN A 22 -15.19 7.70 -28.49
N ALA A 23 -16.36 7.72 -29.15
CA ALA A 23 -17.56 8.35 -28.58
C ALA A 23 -17.99 7.69 -27.27
N LYS A 24 -17.99 6.35 -27.21
CA LYS A 24 -18.31 5.61 -25.99
C LYS A 24 -17.31 5.89 -24.86
N ILE A 25 -16.01 5.92 -25.17
CA ILE A 25 -14.96 6.25 -24.20
C ILE A 25 -15.23 7.63 -23.59
N LYS A 26 -15.56 8.62 -24.44
CA LYS A 26 -15.88 9.98 -23.98
C LYS A 26 -17.11 10.02 -23.07
N THR A 27 -18.15 9.26 -23.39
CA THR A 27 -19.34 9.13 -22.52
C THR A 27 -19.00 8.53 -21.17
N ILE A 28 -18.25 7.42 -21.15
CA ILE A 28 -17.82 6.77 -19.90
C ILE A 28 -16.97 7.71 -19.04
N GLN A 29 -16.07 8.47 -19.66
CA GLN A 29 -15.26 9.47 -18.95
C GLN A 29 -16.14 10.53 -18.27
N SER A 30 -17.13 11.08 -18.98
CA SER A 30 -18.06 12.05 -18.39
C SER A 30 -18.91 11.49 -17.25
N GLU A 31 -19.28 10.21 -17.32
CA GLU A 31 -20.02 9.54 -16.25
C GLU A 31 -19.15 9.33 -15.00
N ILE A 32 -17.88 8.94 -15.18
CA ILE A 32 -16.92 8.81 -14.08
C ILE A 32 -16.71 10.17 -13.40
N GLU A 33 -16.52 11.25 -14.16
CA GLU A 33 -16.37 12.61 -13.61
C GLU A 33 -17.60 13.03 -12.79
N GLN A 34 -18.81 12.72 -13.25
CA GLN A 34 -20.04 12.99 -12.51
C GLN A 34 -20.12 12.17 -11.21
N LEU A 35 -19.74 10.90 -11.25
CA LEU A 35 -19.75 10.03 -10.06
C LEU A 35 -18.72 10.47 -9.02
N VAL A 36 -17.52 10.88 -9.44
CA VAL A 36 -16.50 11.43 -8.54
C VAL A 36 -17.01 12.71 -7.88
N THR A 37 -17.54 13.63 -8.67
CA THR A 37 -18.13 14.88 -8.15
C THR A 37 -19.26 14.61 -7.15
N GLN A 38 -20.11 13.62 -7.43
CA GLN A 38 -21.19 13.22 -6.53
C GLN A 38 -20.67 12.61 -5.23
N ALA A 39 -19.61 11.80 -5.29
CA ALA A 39 -18.99 11.18 -4.12
C ALA A 39 -18.37 12.24 -3.19
N GLU A 40 -17.66 13.23 -3.74
CA GLU A 40 -17.09 14.35 -2.99
C GLU A 40 -18.17 15.15 -2.25
N GLN A 41 -19.28 15.48 -2.94
CA GLN A 41 -20.41 16.17 -2.32
C GLN A 41 -21.05 15.35 -1.18
N ARG A 42 -21.12 14.02 -1.31
CA ARG A 42 -21.63 13.13 -0.25
C ARG A 42 -20.68 13.10 0.95
N LEU A 43 -19.37 13.02 0.71
CA LEU A 43 -18.36 13.00 1.77
C LEU A 43 -18.36 14.31 2.57
N GLU A 44 -18.50 15.46 1.90
CA GLU A 44 -18.58 16.76 2.56
C GLU A 44 -19.83 16.85 3.45
N LYS A 45 -20.99 16.39 2.96
CA LYS A 45 -22.24 16.34 3.75
C LYS A 45 -22.09 15.48 5.01
N VAL A 46 -21.48 14.29 4.89
CA VAL A 46 -21.25 13.39 6.04
C VAL A 46 -20.30 14.04 7.05
N THR A 47 -19.25 14.69 6.57
CA THR A 47 -18.26 15.36 7.42
C THR A 47 -18.88 16.54 8.17
N GLN A 48 -19.71 17.34 7.51
CA GLN A 48 -20.45 18.43 8.14
C GLN A 48 -21.44 17.90 9.19
N GLN A 49 -22.17 16.83 8.90
CA GLN A 49 -23.08 16.20 9.84
C GLN A 49 -22.35 15.68 11.09
N ALA A 50 -21.19 15.03 10.91
CA ALA A 50 -20.37 14.54 12.02
C ALA A 50 -19.83 15.70 12.90
N LYS A 51 -19.43 16.82 12.28
CA LYS A 51 -19.02 18.04 13.02
C LYS A 51 -20.19 18.60 13.86
N GLN A 52 -21.38 18.69 13.29
CA GLN A 52 -22.57 19.18 14.01
C GLN A 52 -22.94 18.25 15.19
N GLN A 53 -22.88 16.93 15.01
CA GLN A 53 -23.13 15.97 16.08
C GLN A 53 -22.12 16.11 17.24
N ARG A 54 -20.83 16.34 16.95
CA ARG A 54 -19.82 16.57 17.98
C ARG A 54 -20.10 17.84 18.79
N ILE A 55 -20.46 18.94 18.12
CA ILE A 55 -20.79 20.20 18.81
C ILE A 55 -22.01 20.01 19.73
N ALA A 56 -23.03 19.29 19.26
CA ALA A 56 -24.21 18.97 20.07
C ALA A 56 -23.86 18.14 21.31
N GLN A 57 -23.00 17.13 21.18
CA GLN A 57 -22.54 16.30 22.30
C GLN A 57 -21.76 17.12 23.35
N ILE A 58 -20.83 17.99 22.92
CA ILE A 58 -20.06 18.86 23.83
C ILE A 58 -21.00 19.81 24.58
N THR A 59 -21.99 20.38 23.89
CA THR A 59 -22.95 21.31 24.49
C THR A 59 -23.83 20.60 25.52
N ALA A 60 -24.27 19.37 25.25
CA ALA A 60 -25.07 18.58 26.17
C ALA A 60 -24.33 18.21 27.47
N VAL A 61 -23.03 17.88 27.39
CA VAL A 61 -22.20 17.56 28.56
C VAL A 61 -21.97 18.80 29.44
N ARG A 62 -21.88 20.00 28.84
CA ARG A 62 -21.72 21.25 29.60
C ARG A 62 -22.99 21.66 30.35
N ALA A 63 -24.17 21.34 29.83
CA ALA A 63 -25.45 21.67 30.47
C ALA A 63 -25.80 20.77 31.67
N SER A 64 -25.21 19.58 31.77
CA SER A 64 -25.48 18.59 32.82
C SER A 64 -24.47 18.61 33.98
N ALA A 65 -23.53 19.56 34.00
CA ALA A 65 -22.59 19.70 35.11
C ALA A 65 -23.33 20.15 36.40
N PRO A 66 -23.31 19.34 37.48
CA PRO A 66 -23.96 19.70 38.74
C PRO A 66 -23.22 20.90 39.37
N LYS A 67 -23.97 21.95 39.69
CA LYS A 67 -23.48 23.08 40.50
C LYS A 67 -23.21 22.57 41.91
N THR A 68 -21.98 22.15 42.19
CA THR A 68 -21.56 21.87 43.57
C THR A 68 -21.38 23.19 44.33
N PRO A 69 -22.02 23.36 45.49
CA PRO A 69 -21.82 24.55 46.34
C PRO A 69 -20.41 24.55 46.94
N LEU A 70 -19.77 25.72 46.95
CA LEU A 70 -18.48 25.98 47.60
C LEU A 70 -18.58 25.61 49.09
N THR A 71 -17.80 24.62 49.52
CA THR A 71 -17.55 24.33 50.94
C THR A 71 -16.19 24.89 51.34
N THR A 72 -16.19 25.62 52.45
CA THR A 72 -15.13 26.40 53.11
C THR A 72 -13.78 25.68 53.33
N PRO A 73 -12.66 26.42 53.38
CA PRO A 73 -11.33 25.85 53.59
C PRO A 73 -11.10 25.52 55.07
N VAL A 74 -10.89 24.24 55.36
CA VAL A 74 -10.38 23.79 56.67
C VAL A 74 -8.86 23.82 56.63
N VAL A 75 -8.28 24.70 57.46
CA VAL A 75 -6.87 24.77 57.81
C VAL A 75 -6.45 23.43 58.43
N ARG A 76 -5.53 22.70 57.79
CA ARG A 76 -4.90 21.52 58.39
C ARG A 76 -3.39 21.64 58.36
N ALA A 77 -2.84 21.56 59.57
CA ALA A 77 -1.45 21.75 59.94
C ALA A 77 -0.47 20.80 59.24
N ALA A 78 0.75 21.29 59.15
CA ALA A 78 1.94 20.68 58.57
C ALA A 78 2.18 19.23 59.02
N GLN A 79 2.50 18.38 58.05
CA GLN A 79 3.23 17.13 58.25
C GLN A 79 4.50 17.15 57.38
N PRO A 80 5.63 16.63 57.87
CA PRO A 80 6.90 16.66 57.16
C PRO A 80 6.94 15.65 56.01
N LEU A 81 7.61 16.05 54.94
CA LEU A 81 7.87 15.28 53.72
C LEU A 81 8.59 13.96 54.03
N VAL A 82 7.96 12.84 53.69
CA VAL A 82 8.67 11.60 53.33
C VAL A 82 8.44 11.38 51.83
N GLN A 83 9.48 11.65 51.04
CA GLN A 83 9.50 11.39 49.59
C GLN A 83 9.56 9.88 49.34
N SER A 84 8.42 9.23 49.14
CA SER A 84 8.37 7.91 48.47
C SER A 84 8.03 8.11 46.99
N LYS A 85 9.04 8.00 46.14
CA LYS A 85 8.89 7.93 44.67
C LYS A 85 8.00 6.74 44.30
N PRO A 86 6.88 6.91 43.57
CA PRO A 86 6.20 5.78 42.95
C PRO A 86 7.02 5.32 41.74
N LYS A 87 7.76 4.22 41.91
CA LYS A 87 8.38 3.49 40.82
C LYS A 87 7.27 2.64 40.18
N VAL A 88 6.59 3.19 39.17
CA VAL A 88 5.66 2.43 38.32
C VAL A 88 6.49 1.46 37.49
N SER A 89 6.73 0.28 38.06
CA SER A 89 7.32 -0.87 37.39
C SER A 89 6.22 -1.63 36.68
N ILE A 90 5.86 -1.20 35.48
CA ILE A 90 5.14 -2.03 34.51
C ILE A 90 6.10 -3.11 33.99
N ASN A 91 6.33 -4.14 34.80
CA ASN A 91 6.84 -5.41 34.31
C ASN A 91 5.64 -6.16 33.70
N PRO A 92 5.59 -6.38 32.38
CA PRO A 92 4.77 -7.47 31.87
C PRO A 92 5.39 -8.77 32.40
N THR A 93 4.71 -9.42 33.34
CA THR A 93 5.01 -10.80 33.74
C THR A 93 4.84 -11.69 32.52
N TYR A 94 5.92 -11.83 31.78
CA TYR A 94 6.08 -12.80 30.71
C TYR A 94 6.23 -14.16 31.38
N ASN A 95 5.18 -14.99 31.28
CA ASN A 95 5.26 -16.41 31.59
C ASN A 95 5.89 -17.10 30.36
N PRO A 96 7.18 -17.48 30.37
CA PRO A 96 7.70 -18.33 29.31
C PRO A 96 7.02 -19.71 29.41
N PRO A 97 6.46 -20.25 28.32
CA PRO A 97 6.01 -21.63 28.32
C PRO A 97 7.21 -22.55 28.60
N LYS A 98 6.99 -23.48 29.54
CA LYS A 98 7.93 -24.54 29.94
C LYS A 98 8.50 -25.22 28.68
N LYS A 99 9.82 -25.27 28.61
CA LYS A 99 10.57 -26.06 27.64
C LYS A 99 10.14 -27.52 27.77
N LEU A 100 9.46 -28.06 26.77
CA LEU A 100 9.48 -29.50 26.53
C LEU A 100 10.72 -29.80 25.70
N ASN A 101 11.60 -30.60 26.29
CA ASN A 101 12.67 -31.27 25.58
C ASN A 101 12.04 -32.34 24.68
N SER A 102 12.28 -32.26 23.37
CA SER A 102 12.16 -33.41 22.49
C SER A 102 13.51 -33.61 21.81
N ALA A 103 14.08 -34.74 22.17
CA ALA A 103 15.32 -35.29 21.70
C ALA A 103 15.20 -35.74 20.23
N ILE A 104 16.34 -35.67 19.53
CA ILE A 104 16.84 -36.63 18.53
C ILE A 104 15.90 -36.98 17.37
N GLU A 105 16.24 -36.52 16.17
CA GLU A 105 16.36 -37.48 15.05
C GLU A 105 17.33 -37.00 13.96
N THR A 106 18.36 -37.80 13.81
CA THR A 106 19.40 -37.78 12.78
C THR A 106 18.79 -38.19 11.45
N ALA A 107 18.85 -37.34 10.43
CA ALA A 107 18.57 -37.76 9.06
C ALA A 107 19.53 -37.12 8.05
N ALA A 108 20.38 -38.01 7.53
CA ALA A 108 21.16 -37.99 6.30
C ALA A 108 21.16 -36.72 5.43
N ARG A 109 22.37 -36.22 5.22
CA ARG A 109 22.81 -35.32 4.15
C ARG A 109 22.88 -36.12 2.83
N PRO A 110 22.08 -35.82 1.78
CA PRO A 110 22.39 -36.28 0.44
C PRO A 110 23.43 -35.35 -0.21
N THR A 111 24.54 -35.96 -0.58
CA THR A 111 25.65 -35.41 -1.35
C THR A 111 25.19 -35.07 -2.77
N LEU A 112 25.41 -33.84 -3.22
CA LEU A 112 25.25 -33.43 -4.62
C LEU A 112 26.42 -33.97 -5.47
N PRO A 113 26.17 -34.59 -6.63
CA PRO A 113 27.21 -34.80 -7.63
C PRO A 113 27.48 -33.53 -8.46
N PRO A 114 28.74 -33.20 -8.79
CA PRO A 114 29.08 -32.11 -9.69
C PRO A 114 29.02 -32.57 -11.15
N LEU A 115 28.10 -32.03 -11.95
CA LEU A 115 28.12 -32.22 -13.40
C LEU A 115 28.84 -31.05 -14.06
N LYS A 116 30.07 -31.35 -14.48
CA LYS A 116 30.80 -30.63 -15.52
C LYS A 116 30.10 -30.92 -16.86
N GLN A 117 29.77 -29.88 -17.63
CA GLN A 117 29.65 -30.00 -19.08
C GLN A 117 30.03 -28.66 -19.72
N SER A 118 31.29 -28.59 -20.09
CA SER A 118 31.82 -27.71 -21.12
C SER A 118 31.34 -28.19 -22.48
N VAL A 119 30.59 -27.36 -23.20
CA VAL A 119 30.39 -27.53 -24.64
C VAL A 119 31.01 -26.32 -25.32
N ALA A 120 32.10 -26.59 -26.02
CA ALA A 120 32.67 -25.71 -27.03
C ALA A 120 31.81 -25.83 -28.29
N VAL A 121 31.28 -24.71 -28.77
CA VAL A 121 30.79 -24.57 -30.16
C VAL A 121 31.58 -23.45 -30.81
N LYS A 122 32.27 -23.84 -31.89
CA LYS A 122 33.10 -23.03 -32.78
C LYS A 122 32.19 -22.18 -33.69
N PRO A 123 32.64 -21.01 -34.19
CA PRO A 123 31.80 -20.05 -34.90
C PRO A 123 31.80 -20.30 -36.41
N GLU A 124 30.63 -20.18 -37.06
CA GLU A 124 30.48 -19.85 -38.48
C GLU A 124 28.98 -19.77 -38.84
N ASN A 125 28.46 -18.56 -39.05
CA ASN A 125 27.76 -18.24 -40.29
C ASN A 125 27.55 -16.72 -40.40
N ASP A 126 28.23 -16.13 -41.37
CA ASP A 126 28.00 -14.79 -41.87
C ASP A 126 26.62 -14.73 -42.51
N THR A 127 25.72 -13.93 -41.94
CA THR A 127 24.59 -13.36 -42.67
C THR A 127 24.27 -11.99 -42.08
N PRO A 128 24.44 -10.89 -42.83
CA PRO A 128 24.16 -9.56 -42.31
C PRO A 128 22.64 -9.40 -42.08
N PRO A 129 22.20 -8.88 -40.92
CA PRO A 129 20.79 -8.57 -40.70
C PRO A 129 20.37 -7.37 -41.57
N PRO A 130 19.12 -7.35 -42.06
CA PRO A 130 18.60 -6.21 -42.81
C PRO A 130 18.57 -4.95 -41.94
N VAL A 131 19.06 -3.87 -42.53
CA VAL A 131 19.08 -2.51 -42.00
C VAL A 131 17.66 -2.10 -41.61
N ILE A 132 17.43 -1.88 -40.32
CA ILE A 132 16.20 -1.28 -39.80
C ILE A 132 16.40 0.23 -39.81
N GLU A 133 15.68 0.92 -40.70
CA GLU A 133 15.60 2.38 -40.72
C GLU A 133 14.87 2.88 -39.45
N PRO A 134 15.34 3.96 -38.80
CA PRO A 134 14.64 4.56 -37.68
C PRO A 134 13.36 5.25 -38.17
N ILE A 135 12.21 4.68 -37.83
CA ILE A 135 10.90 5.30 -38.02
C ILE A 135 10.86 6.59 -37.21
N ALA A 136 10.89 7.72 -37.92
CA ALA A 136 10.65 9.04 -37.37
C ALA A 136 9.20 9.12 -36.86
N ILE A 137 9.03 9.11 -35.53
CA ILE A 137 7.74 9.33 -34.90
C ILE A 137 7.46 10.83 -35.01
N GLN A 138 6.61 11.21 -35.97
CA GLN A 138 6.09 12.56 -36.10
C GLN A 138 5.25 12.90 -34.87
N GLN A 139 5.81 13.76 -34.01
CA GLN A 139 5.09 14.45 -32.95
C GLN A 139 4.27 15.57 -33.60
N THR A 140 2.97 15.33 -33.83
CA THR A 140 2.03 16.41 -34.15
C THR A 140 1.39 16.92 -32.87
N ASN A 141 1.98 18.01 -32.42
CA ASN A 141 1.61 18.89 -31.33
C ASN A 141 0.34 19.70 -31.65
N LYS A 142 -0.72 19.65 -30.81
CA LYS A 142 -1.67 20.73 -30.44
C LYS A 142 -2.55 20.21 -29.27
N GLN A 143 -2.86 20.87 -28.16
CA GLN A 143 -2.46 22.09 -27.46
C GLN A 143 -3.10 21.98 -26.04
N PRO A 144 -2.75 22.85 -25.08
CA PRO A 144 -2.73 22.54 -23.66
C PRO A 144 -4.06 22.90 -22.97
N THR A 145 -4.71 21.92 -22.35
CA THR A 145 -5.82 22.19 -21.43
C THR A 145 -5.27 22.26 -20.01
N THR A 146 -5.44 23.45 -19.44
CA THR A 146 -5.12 23.90 -18.09
C THR A 146 -5.67 22.97 -17.01
N GLN A 147 -4.97 21.86 -16.77
CA GLN A 147 -4.90 21.25 -15.46
C GLN A 147 -3.42 21.12 -15.19
N ARG A 148 -2.94 21.76 -14.11
CA ARG A 148 -1.65 21.40 -13.54
C ARG A 148 -1.75 19.95 -13.09
N ILE A 149 -1.50 19.04 -14.02
CA ILE A 149 -1.17 17.66 -13.75
C ILE A 149 0.15 17.77 -13.00
N ILE A 150 0.09 17.83 -11.67
CA ILE A 150 1.20 17.39 -10.85
C ILE A 150 1.27 15.91 -11.15
N ALA A 151 1.97 15.57 -12.22
CA ALA A 151 2.39 14.22 -12.51
C ALA A 151 3.37 13.90 -11.38
N TYR A 152 2.84 13.49 -10.23
CA TYR A 152 3.54 12.63 -9.31
C TYR A 152 3.90 11.40 -10.14
N ARG A 153 5.04 11.45 -10.85
CA ARG A 153 5.83 10.25 -11.09
C ARG A 153 6.14 9.75 -9.69
N GLN A 154 5.24 8.94 -9.10
CA GLN A 154 5.58 8.18 -7.92
C GLN A 154 6.83 7.44 -8.32
N SER A 155 7.95 7.80 -7.69
CA SER A 155 9.18 7.11 -7.96
C SER A 155 8.95 5.64 -7.59
N GLU A 156 9.62 4.69 -8.25
CA GLU A 156 9.53 3.28 -7.87
C GLU A 156 9.78 3.08 -6.36
N ARG A 157 10.59 3.98 -5.79
CA ARG A 157 10.84 4.09 -4.36
C ARG A 157 9.61 4.49 -3.54
N ASP A 158 8.79 5.42 -3.98
CA ASP A 158 7.56 5.82 -3.27
C ASP A 158 6.54 4.69 -3.25
N ILE A 159 6.41 3.97 -4.38
CA ILE A 159 5.60 2.76 -4.48
C ILE A 159 6.12 1.69 -3.51
N ALA A 160 7.44 1.46 -3.47
CA ALA A 160 8.04 0.52 -2.54
C ALA A 160 7.84 0.93 -1.06
N ILE A 161 7.91 2.22 -0.75
CA ILE A 161 7.62 2.76 0.59
C ILE A 161 6.16 2.52 0.97
N ALA A 162 5.21 2.75 0.06
CA ALA A 162 3.80 2.49 0.29
C ALA A 162 3.56 1.01 0.64
N TYR A 163 4.12 0.08 -0.17
CA TYR A 163 4.05 -1.36 0.13
C TYR A 163 4.73 -1.73 1.45
N ALA A 164 5.87 -1.10 1.79
CA ALA A 164 6.54 -1.35 3.06
C ALA A 164 5.64 -1.01 4.25
N ASN A 165 4.88 0.09 4.14
CA ASN A 165 3.92 0.50 5.15
C ASN A 165 2.69 -0.43 5.18
N ASP A 166 2.23 -0.92 4.03
CA ASP A 166 1.12 -1.89 3.96
C ASP A 166 1.49 -3.16 4.70
N ILE A 167 2.65 -3.74 4.36
CA ILE A 167 3.13 -4.97 4.99
C ILE A 167 3.37 -4.77 6.49
N ALA A 168 3.88 -3.61 6.92
CA ALA A 168 4.06 -3.32 8.34
C ALA A 168 2.74 -3.36 9.11
N TYR A 169 1.69 -2.75 8.57
CA TYR A 169 0.37 -2.76 9.19
C TYR A 169 -0.29 -4.15 9.13
N GLY A 170 -0.20 -4.82 7.97
CA GLY A 170 -0.66 -6.20 7.80
C GLY A 170 0.01 -7.18 8.75
N LEU A 171 1.28 -6.96 9.11
CA LEU A 171 2.00 -7.80 10.07
C LEU A 171 1.46 -7.65 11.49
N VAL A 172 0.97 -6.47 11.86
CA VAL A 172 0.29 -6.25 13.14
C VAL A 172 -1.03 -7.01 13.18
N ILE A 173 -1.83 -6.93 12.11
CA ILE A 173 -3.09 -7.68 11.97
C ILE A 173 -2.84 -9.19 12.00
N ALA A 174 -1.81 -9.66 11.28
CA ALA A 174 -1.43 -11.07 11.26
C ALA A 174 -1.06 -11.59 12.66
N GLY A 175 -0.40 -10.75 13.47
CA GLY A 175 -0.09 -11.06 14.86
C GLY A 175 -1.34 -11.10 15.74
N GLN A 176 -2.30 -10.21 15.53
CA GLN A 176 -3.59 -10.22 16.25
C GLN A 176 -4.44 -11.45 15.90
N ARG A 177 -4.38 -11.92 14.65
CA ARG A 177 -5.08 -13.12 14.17
C ARG A 177 -4.38 -14.43 14.54
N GLY A 178 -3.16 -14.38 15.07
CA GLY A 178 -2.36 -15.56 15.40
C GLY A 178 -1.68 -16.24 14.21
N GLU A 179 -1.82 -15.70 12.99
CA GLU A 179 -1.26 -16.24 11.74
C GLU A 179 0.26 -16.09 11.68
N ILE A 180 0.76 -14.91 12.06
CA ILE A 180 2.19 -14.61 12.11
C ILE A 180 2.53 -14.00 13.46
N ASN A 181 2.92 -14.86 14.40
CA ASN A 181 3.28 -14.43 15.75
C ASN A 181 4.63 -13.71 15.79
N TYR A 182 4.75 -12.78 16.74
CA TYR A 182 6.01 -12.11 17.06
C TYR A 182 7.12 -13.13 17.35
N ARG A 183 8.37 -12.77 17.03
CA ARG A 183 9.60 -13.59 17.21
C ARG A 183 9.67 -14.88 16.38
N THR A 184 8.67 -15.21 15.58
CA THR A 184 8.74 -16.34 14.64
C THR A 184 9.75 -16.08 13.52
N ARG A 185 10.14 -17.14 12.81
CA ARG A 185 10.99 -17.01 11.61
C ARG A 185 10.27 -16.21 10.52
N MET A 186 8.98 -16.46 10.32
CA MET A 186 8.18 -15.76 9.31
C MET A 186 8.07 -14.26 9.62
N TYR A 187 7.84 -13.88 10.88
CA TYR A 187 7.83 -12.48 11.30
C TYR A 187 9.14 -11.76 10.96
N ARG A 188 10.29 -12.37 11.29
CA ARG A 188 11.61 -11.80 10.95
C ARG A 188 11.83 -11.67 9.44
N LYS A 189 11.36 -12.64 8.66
CA LYS A 189 11.44 -12.57 7.20
C LYS A 189 10.56 -11.45 6.64
N ALA A 190 9.33 -11.27 7.13
CA ALA A 190 8.46 -10.15 6.75
C ALA A 190 9.09 -8.78 7.09
N GLN A 191 9.76 -8.65 8.25
CA GLN A 191 10.53 -7.46 8.59
C GLN A 191 11.70 -7.21 7.62
N ASN A 192 12.37 -8.26 7.15
CA ASN A 192 13.40 -8.12 6.12
C ASN A 192 12.80 -7.66 4.79
N THR A 193 11.61 -8.15 4.41
CA THR A 193 10.89 -7.68 3.20
C THR A 193 10.63 -6.17 3.28
N ILE A 194 10.13 -5.68 4.42
CA ILE A 194 9.93 -4.23 4.68
C ILE A 194 11.25 -3.46 4.52
N ARG A 195 12.37 -4.00 5.05
CA ARG A 195 13.68 -3.37 4.95
C ARG A 195 14.16 -3.25 3.49
N TRP A 196 13.93 -4.27 2.67
CA TRP A 196 14.29 -4.23 1.24
C TRP A 196 13.43 -3.25 0.45
N LEU A 197 12.12 -3.21 0.71
CA LEU A 197 11.22 -2.25 0.08
C LEU A 197 11.61 -0.80 0.40
N ARG A 198 11.97 -0.51 1.66
CA ARG A 198 12.48 0.82 2.06
C ARG A 198 13.81 1.20 1.40
N ARG A 199 14.55 0.23 0.86
CA ARG A 199 15.74 0.45 0.03
C ARG A 199 15.41 0.65 -1.46
N GLY A 200 14.12 0.71 -1.82
CA GLY A 200 13.66 0.90 -3.19
C GLY A 200 13.62 -0.39 -4.01
N LYS A 201 13.65 -1.57 -3.37
CA LYS A 201 13.43 -2.83 -4.08
C LYS A 201 11.96 -3.01 -4.43
N THR A 202 11.67 -3.69 -5.54
CA THR A 202 10.31 -4.06 -5.91
C THR A 202 9.75 -5.10 -4.92
N LEU A 203 8.43 -5.27 -4.93
CA LEU A 203 7.74 -6.21 -4.05
C LEU A 203 8.22 -7.65 -4.27
N GLU A 204 8.40 -8.05 -5.54
CA GLU A 204 8.90 -9.35 -5.98
C GLU A 204 10.33 -9.57 -5.54
N GLU A 205 11.20 -8.58 -5.74
CA GLU A 205 12.60 -8.69 -5.37
C GLU A 205 12.76 -8.77 -3.86
N ALA A 206 12.02 -7.95 -3.10
CA ALA A 206 12.03 -7.96 -1.65
C ALA A 206 11.52 -9.29 -1.05
N ALA A 207 10.46 -9.86 -1.64
CA ALA A 207 9.92 -11.17 -1.25
C ALA A 207 10.95 -12.28 -1.48
N ARG A 208 11.58 -12.28 -2.67
CA ARG A 208 12.62 -13.24 -3.05
C ARG A 208 13.84 -13.15 -2.13
N LEU A 209 14.36 -11.94 -1.89
CA LEU A 209 15.52 -11.70 -1.03
C LEU A 209 15.28 -12.08 0.43
N SER A 210 14.03 -12.01 0.88
CA SER A 210 13.65 -12.37 2.26
C SER A 210 13.20 -13.83 2.39
N ASN A 211 13.14 -14.56 1.28
CA ASN A 211 12.63 -15.92 1.19
C ASN A 211 11.23 -16.05 1.84
N VAL A 212 10.35 -15.11 1.50
CA VAL A 212 8.92 -15.10 1.89
C VAL A 212 8.10 -15.44 0.65
N PRO A 213 7.15 -16.38 0.73
CA PRO A 213 6.24 -16.67 -0.36
C PRO A 213 5.45 -15.42 -0.78
N MET A 214 5.32 -15.19 -2.09
CA MET A 214 4.59 -14.02 -2.60
C MET A 214 3.13 -14.00 -2.14
N SER A 215 2.50 -15.16 -1.92
CA SER A 215 1.14 -15.25 -1.36
C SER A 215 1.03 -14.60 0.01
N VAL A 216 1.99 -14.86 0.90
CA VAL A 216 2.05 -14.26 2.24
C VAL A 216 2.28 -12.75 2.15
N VAL A 217 3.16 -12.31 1.25
CA VAL A 217 3.40 -10.87 1.04
C VAL A 217 2.14 -10.16 0.55
N LYS A 218 1.43 -10.72 -0.43
CA LYS A 218 0.17 -10.17 -0.95
C LYS A 218 -0.90 -10.10 0.14
N GLN A 219 -1.05 -11.14 0.94
CA GLN A 219 -2.00 -11.17 2.06
C GLN A 219 -1.69 -10.09 3.11
N LEU A 220 -0.41 -9.86 3.41
CA LEU A 220 0.01 -8.77 4.30
C LEU A 220 -0.27 -7.40 3.69
N VAL A 221 -0.07 -7.22 2.38
CA VAL A 221 -0.43 -5.96 1.70
C VAL A 221 -1.94 -5.72 1.78
N GLU A 222 -2.75 -6.73 1.48
CA GLU A 222 -4.21 -6.65 1.50
C GLU A 222 -4.74 -6.25 2.89
N TRP A 223 -4.23 -6.89 3.96
CA TRP A 223 -4.55 -6.47 5.32
C TRP A 223 -4.04 -5.07 5.64
N GLY A 224 -2.90 -4.69 5.06
CA GLY A 224 -2.24 -3.40 5.18
C GLY A 224 -3.02 -2.22 4.58
N GLN A 225 -3.68 -2.44 3.44
CA GLN A 225 -4.38 -1.40 2.68
C GLN A 225 -5.56 -0.78 3.44
N SER A 226 -6.09 -1.49 4.45
CA SER A 226 -7.14 -0.97 5.33
C SER A 226 -6.64 0.09 6.33
N ARG A 227 -5.37 0.50 6.28
CA ARG A 227 -4.86 1.55 7.16
C ARG A 227 -5.56 2.90 6.88
N PRO A 228 -5.93 3.67 7.91
CA PRO A 228 -6.52 5.00 7.72
C PRO A 228 -5.65 5.91 6.85
N SER A 229 -4.32 5.84 7.02
CA SER A 229 -3.36 6.69 6.30
C SER A 229 -3.19 6.33 4.81
N ALA A 230 -3.56 5.13 4.37
CA ALA A 230 -3.56 4.78 2.93
C ALA A 230 -4.66 5.54 2.19
N ARG A 231 -5.78 5.82 2.87
CA ARG A 231 -6.92 6.56 2.31
C ARG A 231 -6.67 8.06 2.28
N ILE A 232 -5.94 8.60 3.27
CA ILE A 232 -5.60 10.04 3.33
C ILE A 232 -4.75 10.46 2.12
N THR A 233 -3.82 9.62 1.65
CA THR A 233 -3.03 9.91 0.43
C THR A 233 -3.85 9.82 -0.85
N GLN A 234 -4.99 9.13 -0.85
CA GLN A 234 -5.92 9.09 -1.99
C GLN A 234 -6.94 10.23 -1.96
N GLU A 235 -7.25 10.79 -0.80
CA GLU A 235 -8.31 11.79 -0.65
C GLU A 235 -7.82 13.23 -0.42
N PHE A 236 -6.62 13.46 0.13
CA PHE A 236 -6.15 14.83 0.46
C PHE A 236 -4.61 15.00 0.33
N PRO A 237 -4.08 15.27 -0.88
CA PRO A 237 -2.65 15.50 -1.09
C PRO A 237 -2.12 16.84 -0.54
N GLU A 238 -2.99 17.73 -0.05
CA GLU A 238 -2.65 19.15 0.20
C GLU A 238 -1.95 19.42 1.54
N ILE A 239 -1.95 18.49 2.49
CA ILE A 239 -1.56 18.75 3.89
C ILE A 239 -0.10 18.37 4.21
N ALA A 240 0.67 17.82 3.27
CA ALA A 240 2.04 17.34 3.53
C ALA A 240 3.14 18.38 3.22
N SER A 241 2.80 19.66 3.09
CA SER A 241 3.72 20.74 2.74
C SER A 241 3.77 21.84 3.83
N GLU A 242 4.16 21.47 5.04
CA GLU A 242 4.69 22.42 6.04
C GLU A 242 6.02 21.91 6.61
#